data_AF-A0A0G0X783-F1
#
_entry.id   AF-A0A0G0X783-F1
#
_cell.length_a   1.000
_cell.length_b   1.000
_cell.length_c   1.000
_cell.angle_alpha   90.00
_cell.angle_beta   90.00
_cell.angle_gamma   90.00
#
_symmetry.space_group_name_H-M   'P 1'
#
loop_
_entity.id
_entity.type
_entity.pdbx_description
1 polymer ?
#
loop_
_entity_poly.entity_id
_entity_poly.type
_entity_poly.pdbx_seq_one_letter_code
_entity_poly.pdbx_strand_id
1 'polypeptide(L)'
;TKKIKKARPNVEFGTDIIVGFPGETEDQFNDTVELFRTVPFNVAFISIYSPRKGTPAERFYPDDIPLPEKKRRHAELTKVWRETLTDRE
;
A
#
# COMPACT_ATOMS: atom_id res chain seq x y z
N THR A 1 -15.69 -1.97 0.89
CA THR A 1 -16.17 -1.60 -0.47
C THR A 1 -17.62 -2.01 -0.75
N LYS A 2 -18.10 -3.19 -0.32
CA LYS A 2 -19.45 -3.73 -0.65
C LYS A 2 -20.63 -2.75 -0.46
N LYS A 3 -20.69 -2.04 0.67
CA LYS A 3 -21.75 -1.04 0.95
C LYS A 3 -21.76 0.12 -0.07
N ILE A 4 -20.58 0.63 -0.43
CA ILE A 4 -20.42 1.74 -1.38
C ILE A 4 -20.79 1.26 -2.80
N LYS A 5 -20.29 0.09 -3.22
CA LYS A 5 -20.66 -0.50 -4.52
C LYS A 5 -22.16 -0.76 -4.66
N LYS A 6 -22.86 -1.15 -3.57
CA LYS A 6 -24.32 -1.29 -3.57
C LYS A 6 -25.04 0.04 -3.82
N ALA A 7 -24.53 1.13 -3.25
CA ALA A 7 -25.13 2.46 -3.40
C ALA A 7 -24.75 3.14 -4.73
N ARG A 8 -23.55 2.88 -5.24
CA ARG A 8 -23.05 3.37 -6.54
C ARG A 8 -22.26 2.25 -7.24
N PRO A 9 -22.89 1.51 -8.17
CA PRO A 9 -22.26 0.36 -8.83
C PRO A 9 -20.98 0.70 -9.59
N ASN A 10 -20.92 1.88 -10.21
CA ASN A 10 -19.81 2.33 -11.07
C ASN A 10 -18.78 3.17 -10.31
N VAL A 11 -18.70 3.04 -8.98
CA VAL A 11 -17.70 3.76 -8.19
C VAL A 11 -16.32 3.13 -8.39
N GLU A 12 -15.31 3.96 -8.64
CA GLU A 12 -13.91 3.57 -8.70
C GLU A 12 -13.22 3.89 -7.37
N PHE A 13 -12.21 3.10 -7.03
CA PHE A 13 -11.43 3.31 -5.82
C PHE A 13 -9.99 3.68 -6.20
N GLY A 14 -9.47 4.71 -5.52
CA GLY A 14 -8.08 5.10 -5.58
C GLY A 14 -7.45 5.05 -4.18
N THR A 15 -6.13 4.89 -4.10
CA THR A 15 -5.40 4.92 -2.82
C THR A 15 -3.96 5.41 -2.95
N ASP A 16 -3.43 5.98 -1.87
CA ASP A 16 -2.01 6.28 -1.69
C ASP A 16 -1.50 5.43 -0.54
N ILE A 17 -0.41 4.69 -0.76
CA ILE A 17 0.15 3.73 0.21
C ILE A 17 1.64 3.98 0.38
N ILE A 18 2.09 3.92 1.63
CA ILE A 18 3.50 4.00 2.00
C ILE A 18 3.91 2.63 2.55
N VAL A 19 4.88 1.99 1.92
CA VAL A 19 5.50 0.74 2.40
C VAL A 19 6.81 1.02 3.12
N GLY A 20 7.17 0.15 4.04
CA GLY A 20 8.40 0.27 4.83
C GLY A 20 8.32 1.35 5.90
N PHE A 21 7.13 1.63 6.43
CA PHE A 21 6.97 2.51 7.59
C PHE A 21 7.75 1.91 8.79
N PRO A 22 8.36 2.74 9.65
CA PRO A 22 9.06 2.28 10.84
C PRO A 22 8.27 1.23 11.66
N GLY A 23 8.89 0.09 11.92
CA GLY A 23 8.28 -1.04 12.64
C GLY A 23 7.26 -1.88 11.84
N GLU A 24 7.07 -1.63 10.54
CA GLU A 24 6.19 -2.46 9.69
C GLU A 24 6.73 -3.90 9.60
N THR A 25 5.96 -4.82 10.18
CA THR A 25 6.26 -6.25 10.17
C THR A 25 5.90 -6.90 8.83
N GLU A 26 6.43 -8.10 8.59
CA GLU A 26 6.11 -8.86 7.37
C GLU A 26 4.61 -9.20 7.29
N ASP A 27 3.97 -9.55 8.41
CA ASP A 27 2.55 -9.87 8.45
C ASP A 27 1.69 -8.64 8.11
N GLN A 28 2.04 -7.45 8.62
CA GLN A 28 1.35 -6.20 8.27
C GLN A 28 1.52 -5.82 6.79
N PHE A 29 2.71 -6.09 6.23
CA PHE A 29 2.92 -5.92 4.80
C PHE A 29 2.06 -6.90 3.99
N ASN A 30 1.99 -8.17 4.40
CA ASN A 30 1.14 -9.19 3.77
C ASN A 30 -0.35 -8.86 3.86
N ASP A 31 -0.81 -8.31 4.98
CA ASP A 31 -2.19 -7.80 5.11
C ASP A 31 -2.48 -6.69 4.07
N THR A 32 -1.50 -5.83 3.80
CA THR A 32 -1.59 -4.80 2.76
C THR A 32 -1.64 -5.41 1.36
N VAL A 33 -0.83 -6.45 1.09
CA VAL A 33 -0.88 -7.21 -0.17
C VAL A 33 -2.27 -7.84 -0.37
N GLU A 34 -2.84 -8.44 0.67
CA GLU A 34 -4.18 -9.04 0.61
C GLU A 34 -5.29 -7.99 0.39
N LEU A 35 -5.14 -6.80 0.99
CA LEU A 35 -6.04 -5.68 0.73
C LEU A 35 -6.07 -5.30 -0.76
N PHE A 36 -4.92 -5.28 -1.43
CA PHE A 36 -4.82 -4.96 -2.86
C PHE A 36 -5.47 -6.04 -3.75
N ARG A 37 -5.41 -7.31 -3.34
CA ARG A 37 -6.14 -8.40 -4.02
C ARG A 37 -7.65 -8.29 -3.83
N THR A 38 -8.08 -7.90 -2.64
CA THR A 38 -9.51 -7.85 -2.27
C THR A 38 -10.21 -6.59 -2.77
N VAL A 39 -9.53 -5.44 -2.78
CA VAL A 39 -10.11 -4.14 -3.14
C VAL A 39 -9.75 -3.76 -4.56
N PRO A 40 -10.74 -3.39 -5.39
CA PRO A 40 -10.46 -3.00 -6.75
C PRO A 40 -10.00 -1.55 -6.87
N PHE A 41 -8.74 -1.31 -6.55
CA PHE A 41 -8.10 -0.02 -6.77
C PHE A 41 -7.76 0.16 -8.25
N ASN A 42 -8.45 1.10 -8.90
CA ASN A 42 -8.17 1.52 -10.27
C ASN A 42 -6.92 2.40 -10.34
N VAL A 43 -6.65 3.15 -9.27
CA VAL A 43 -5.48 4.03 -9.14
C VAL A 43 -4.81 3.75 -7.81
N ALA A 44 -3.50 3.50 -7.81
CA ALA A 44 -2.74 3.39 -6.58
C ALA A 44 -1.37 4.08 -6.72
N PHE A 45 -1.04 4.94 -5.75
CA PHE A 45 0.29 5.51 -5.61
C PHE A 45 1.03 4.81 -4.48
N ILE A 46 1.96 3.92 -4.85
CA ILE A 46 2.77 3.18 -3.88
C ILE A 46 4.10 3.91 -3.71
N SER A 47 4.43 4.29 -2.47
CA SER A 47 5.64 5.04 -2.12
C SER A 47 6.43 4.31 -1.06
N ILE A 48 7.75 4.50 -1.06
CA ILE A 48 8.62 4.04 0.02
C ILE A 48 8.62 5.08 1.15
N TYR A 49 8.56 4.63 2.41
CA TYR A 49 8.70 5.52 3.55
C TYR A 49 10.03 6.30 3.49
N SER A 50 9.91 7.61 3.63
CA SER A 50 11.01 8.54 3.77
C SER A 50 10.68 9.50 4.91
N PRO A 51 11.56 9.64 5.93
CA PRO A 51 11.28 10.50 7.07
C PRO A 51 11.17 11.95 6.60
N ARG A 52 10.11 12.62 7.05
CA ARG A 52 9.90 14.05 6.80
C ARG A 52 10.13 14.81 8.09
N LYS A 53 11.02 15.80 8.03
CA LYS A 53 11.42 16.64 9.17
C LYS A 53 10.20 17.20 9.89
N GLY A 54 10.14 17.03 11.21
CA GLY A 54 9.08 17.58 12.05
C GLY A 54 7.80 16.76 12.08
N THR A 55 7.74 15.59 11.45
CA THR A 55 6.59 14.68 11.59
C THR A 55 6.68 13.85 12.87
N PRO A 56 5.55 13.40 13.44
CA PRO A 56 5.57 12.42 14.54
C PRO A 56 6.29 11.12 14.14
N ALA A 57 6.18 10.71 12.87
CA ALA A 57 6.88 9.54 12.33
C ALA A 57 8.40 9.68 12.52
N GLU A 58 8.98 10.81 12.13
CA GLU A 58 10.42 11.09 12.29
C GLU A 58 10.82 11.27 13.78
N ARG A 59 9.95 11.83 14.62
CA ARG A 59 10.26 12.10 16.03
C ARG A 59 10.19 10.90 16.95
N PHE A 60 9.25 9.98 16.72
CA PHE A 60 8.92 8.92 17.67
C PHE A 60 9.32 7.52 17.21
N TYR A 61 9.58 7.33 15.92
CA TYR A 61 9.86 6.00 15.38
C TYR A 61 11.24 5.96 14.73
N PRO A 62 12.13 5.04 15.15
CA PRO A 62 13.40 4.83 14.49
C PRO A 62 13.16 4.23 13.10
N ASP A 63 13.85 4.75 12.07
CA ASP A 63 13.78 4.16 10.73
C ASP A 63 14.58 2.85 10.66
N ASP A 64 13.94 1.78 11.12
CA ASP A 64 14.52 0.46 11.41
C ASP A 64 14.42 -0.53 10.24
N ILE A 65 13.71 -0.16 9.17
CA ILE A 65 13.59 -0.99 7.96
C ILE A 65 14.67 -0.61 6.96
N PRO A 66 15.56 -1.52 6.56
CA PRO A 66 16.60 -1.23 5.57
C PRO A 66 16.00 -0.84 4.22
N LEU A 67 16.64 0.11 3.52
CA LEU A 67 16.20 0.54 2.19
C LEU A 67 16.00 -0.62 1.18
N PRO A 68 16.85 -1.68 1.14
CA PRO A 68 16.60 -2.83 0.28
C PRO A 68 15.26 -3.51 0.54
N GLU A 69 14.86 -3.62 1.81
CA GLU A 69 13.59 -4.23 2.20
C GLU A 69 12.39 -3.37 1.79
N LYS A 70 12.49 -2.04 2.00
CA LYS A 70 11.48 -1.10 1.50
C LYS A 70 11.29 -1.19 -0.02
N LYS A 71 12.41 -1.34 -0.77
CA LYS A 71 12.39 -1.52 -2.23
C LYS A 71 11.76 -2.85 -2.64
N ARG A 72 12.05 -3.94 -1.93
CA ARG A 72 11.41 -5.25 -2.15
C ARG A 72 9.90 -5.12 -2.01
N ARG A 73 9.43 -4.60 -0.87
CA ARG A 73 8.00 -4.39 -0.57
C ARG A 73 7.30 -3.53 -1.62
N HIS A 74 7.93 -2.42 -2.02
CA HIS A 74 7.40 -1.56 -3.08
C HIS A 74 7.25 -2.32 -4.41
N ALA A 75 8.29 -3.03 -4.84
CA ALA A 75 8.27 -3.78 -6.09
C ALA A 75 7.21 -4.89 -6.07
N GLU A 76 7.09 -5.60 -4.95
CA GLU A 76 6.11 -6.66 -4.75
C GLU A 76 4.68 -6.13 -4.78
N LEU A 77 4.35 -5.11 -3.97
CA LEU A 77 3.01 -4.54 -3.95
C LEU A 77 2.63 -3.91 -5.29
N THR A 78 3.59 -3.28 -5.98
CA THR A 78 3.39 -2.75 -7.34
C THR A 78 3.07 -3.86 -8.34
N LYS A 79 3.77 -4.99 -8.25
CA LYS A 79 3.50 -6.17 -9.09
C LYS A 79 2.09 -6.70 -8.85
N VAL A 80 1.74 -6.93 -7.58
CA VAL A 80 0.40 -7.42 -7.19
C VAL A 80 -0.69 -6.48 -7.68
N TRP A 81 -0.53 -5.16 -7.48
CA TRP A 81 -1.50 -4.19 -7.97
C TRP A 81 -1.70 -4.29 -9.48
N ARG A 82 -0.61 -4.36 -10.27
CA ARG A 82 -0.67 -4.48 -11.73
C ARG A 82 -1.39 -5.75 -12.18
N GLU A 83 -1.09 -6.89 -11.55
CA GLU A 83 -1.79 -8.16 -11.83
C GLU A 83 -3.30 -8.03 -11.60
N THR A 84 -3.72 -7.35 -10.52
CA THR A 84 -5.15 -7.12 -10.25
C THR A 84 -5.86 -6.19 -11.22
N LEU A 85 -5.11 -5.41 -12.04
CA LEU A 85 -5.68 -4.60 -13.11
C LEU A 85 -5.90 -5.45 -14.37
N THR A 86 -4.93 -6.29 -14.72
CA THR A 86 -4.99 -7.19 -15.90
C THR A 86 -6.08 -8.24 -15.77
N ASP A 87 -6.28 -8.82 -14.58
CA ASP A 87 -7.32 -9.83 -14.34
C ASP A 87 -8.76 -9.30 -14.48
N ARG A 88 -8.94 -7.99 -14.71
CA ARG A 88 -10.24 -7.32 -14.81
C ARG A 88 -10.59 -6.85 -16.22
N GLU A 89 -9.70 -7.05 -17.19
CA GLU A 89 -9.94 -6.83 -18.61
C GLU A 89 -10.53 -8.09 -19.26
#